data_AF-A0AAJ0TAM2-F1
#
_entry.id   AF-A0AAJ0TAM2-F1
#
_cell.length_a   1.000
_cell.length_b   1.000
_cell.length_c   1.000
_cell.angle_alpha   90.00
_cell.angle_beta   90.00
_cell.angle_gamma   90.00
#
_symmetry.space_group_name_H-M   'P 1'
#
loop_
_entity.id
_entity.type
_entity.pdbx_description
1 polymer ?
#
loop_
_entity_poly.entity_id
_entity_poly.type
_entity_poly.pdbx_seq_one_letter_code
_entity_poly.pdbx_strand_id
1 'polypeptide(L)' 'MNSASADAKKKVLSALPSGELPIRSLAERLGMSASTVSKYCLVLEAERKIEIRKFGNMKLVRRK' A
#
# COMPACT_ATOMS: atom_id res chain seq x y z
N MET A 1 8.41 10.03 20.04
CA MET A 1 8.96 10.01 18.66
C MET A 1 8.38 8.79 17.95
N ASN A 2 7.50 8.96 16.96
CA ASN A 2 7.00 7.83 16.14
C ASN A 2 6.76 8.31 14.69
N SER A 3 7.74 9.01 14.11
CA SER A 3 7.63 9.60 12.78
C SER A 3 7.70 8.54 11.65
N ALA A 4 8.44 7.44 11.87
CA ALA A 4 8.72 6.42 10.84
C ALA A 4 7.45 5.82 10.19
N SER A 5 6.38 5.64 10.97
CA SER A 5 5.12 5.08 10.46
C SER A 5 4.36 6.04 9.55
N ALA A 6 4.46 7.35 9.78
CA ALA A 6 3.78 8.35 8.95
C ALA A 6 4.49 8.51 7.59
N ASP A 7 5.81 8.50 7.60
CA ASP A 7 6.65 8.56 6.39
C ASP A 7 6.45 7.34 5.49
N ALA A 8 6.36 6.14 6.08
CA ALA A 8 6.12 4.91 5.33
C ALA A 8 4.74 4.90 4.63
N LYS A 9 3.68 5.33 5.33
CA LYS A 9 2.34 5.49 4.71
C LYS A 9 2.36 6.46 3.53
N LYS A 10 3.04 7.60 3.67
CA LYS A 10 3.20 8.57 2.58
C LYS A 10 3.95 7.96 1.40
N LYS A 11 5.05 7.23 1.64
CA LYS A 11 5.77 6.51 0.58
C LYS A 11 4.88 5.51 -0.16
N VAL A 12 4.09 4.71 0.57
CA VAL A 12 3.13 3.76 -0.02
C VAL A 12 2.12 4.49 -0.91
N LEU A 13 1.54 5.58 -0.44
CA LEU A 13 0.58 6.36 -1.20
C LEU A 13 1.18 7.03 -2.44
N SER A 14 2.40 7.57 -2.33
CA SER A 14 3.11 8.22 -3.45
C SER A 14 3.61 7.22 -4.50
N ALA A 15 3.87 5.97 -4.12
CA ALA A 15 4.33 4.92 -5.04
C ALA A 15 3.19 4.24 -5.82
N LEU A 16 1.93 4.51 -5.48
CA LEU A 16 0.78 4.00 -6.21
C LEU A 16 0.61 4.77 -7.54
N PRO A 17 0.61 4.07 -8.68
CA PRO A 17 0.29 4.69 -9.96
C PRO A 17 -1.20 5.05 -10.05
N SER A 18 -1.62 5.73 -11.13
CA SER A 18 -3.04 6.04 -11.40
C SER A 18 -3.93 4.81 -11.65
N GLY A 19 -3.42 3.59 -11.48
CA GLY A 19 -4.11 2.33 -11.73
C GLY A 19 -4.02 1.34 -10.56
N GLU A 20 -4.47 0.12 -10.81
CA GLU A 20 -4.40 -0.98 -9.85
C GLU A 20 -3.02 -1.64 -9.89
N LEU A 21 -2.43 -1.89 -8.73
CA LEU A 21 -1.12 -2.54 -8.62
C LEU A 21 -1.13 -3.61 -7.52
N PRO A 22 -0.54 -4.80 -7.71
CA PRO A 22 -0.47 -5.79 -6.66
C PRO A 22 0.32 -5.31 -5.44
N ILE A 23 -0.14 -5.59 -4.21
CA ILE A 23 0.58 -5.25 -2.97
C ILE A 23 2.03 -5.77 -2.99
N ARG A 24 2.23 -6.96 -3.58
CA ARG A 24 3.57 -7.56 -3.72
C ARG A 24 4.50 -6.71 -4.61
N SER A 25 4.01 -6.25 -5.76
CA SER A 25 4.76 -5.36 -6.65
C SER A 25 5.02 -4.00 -5.99
N LEU A 26 4.10 -3.51 -5.16
CA LEU A 26 4.30 -2.28 -4.40
C LEU A 26 5.41 -2.45 -3.35
N ALA A 27 5.44 -3.61 -2.70
CA ALA A 27 6.46 -3.97 -1.73
C ALA A 27 7.85 -4.06 -2.36
N GLU A 28 7.96 -4.72 -3.53
CA GLU A 28 9.19 -4.81 -4.31
C GLU A 28 9.69 -3.42 -4.73
N ARG A 29 8.81 -2.54 -5.23
CA ARG A 29 9.16 -1.15 -5.59
C ARG A 29 9.66 -0.32 -4.42
N LEU A 30 9.13 -0.56 -3.22
CA LEU A 30 9.49 0.18 -2.02
C LEU A 30 10.68 -0.43 -1.28
N GLY A 31 11.18 -1.59 -1.71
CA GLY A 31 12.20 -2.35 -0.98
C GLY A 31 11.73 -2.79 0.41
N MET A 32 10.42 -2.99 0.59
CA MET A 32 9.81 -3.35 1.87
C MET A 32 9.24 -4.76 1.81
N SER A 33 9.04 -5.39 2.97
CA SER A 33 8.36 -6.68 3.01
C SER A 33 6.87 -6.52 2.68
N ALA A 34 6.32 -7.51 1.98
CA ALA A 34 4.90 -7.53 1.61
C ALA A 34 3.97 -7.44 2.84
N SER A 35 4.35 -8.06 3.97
CA SER A 35 3.61 -7.97 5.23
C SER A 35 3.57 -6.55 5.79
N THR A 36 4.68 -5.81 5.71
CA THR A 36 4.75 -4.41 6.17
C THR A 36 3.90 -3.50 5.28
N VAL A 37 4.03 -3.64 3.95
CA VAL A 37 3.21 -2.86 3.01
C VAL A 37 1.73 -3.19 3.16
N SER A 38 1.38 -4.47 3.32
CA SER A 38 -0.01 -4.87 3.56
C SER A 38 -0.60 -4.23 4.81
N LYS A 39 0.17 -4.10 5.90
CA LYS A 39 -0.29 -3.38 7.10
C LYS A 39 -0.54 -1.91 6.80
N TYR A 40 0.36 -1.23 6.10
CA TYR A 40 0.17 0.18 5.74
C TYR A 40 -0.98 0.39 4.76
N CYS A 41 -1.17 -0.51 3.79
CA CYS A 41 -2.30 -0.47 2.88
C CYS A 41 -3.63 -0.59 3.64
N LEU A 42 -3.76 -1.52 4.59
CA LEU A 42 -4.97 -1.65 5.40
C LEU A 42 -5.28 -0.38 6.21
N VAL A 43 -4.25 0.26 6.76
CA VAL A 43 -4.43 1.55 7.47
C VAL A 43 -4.85 2.66 6.51
N LEU A 44 -4.24 2.74 5.32
CA LEU A 44 -4.60 3.72 4.29
C LEU A 44 -6.01 3.50 3.72
N GLU A 45 -6.45 2.25 3.64
CA GLU A 45 -7.82 1.88 3.26
C GLU A 45 -8.83 2.30 4.34
N ALA A 46 -8.51 2.07 5.62
CA ALA A 46 -9.30 2.58 6.74
C ALA A 46 -9.37 4.11 6.74
N GLU A 47 -8.29 4.79 6.36
CA GLU A 47 -8.23 6.24 6.14
C GLU A 47 -8.92 6.69 4.82
N ARG A 48 -9.52 5.78 4.04
CA ARG A 48 -10.19 6.01 2.75
C ARG A 48 -9.32 6.65 1.67
N LYS A 49 -7.99 6.52 1.75
CA LYS A 49 -7.03 7.07 0.76
C LYS A 49 -6.76 6.12 -0.40
N ILE A 50 -6.95 4.83 -0.17
CA ILE A 50 -6.74 3.78 -1.17
C ILE A 50 -7.88 2.76 -1.08
N GLU A 51 -7.97 1.89 -2.06
CA GLU A 51 -8.91 0.77 -2.10
C GLU A 51 -8.14 -0.52 -2.36
N ILE A 52 -8.41 -1.55 -1.56
CA ILE A 52 -7.83 -2.88 -1.73
C ILE A 52 -8.88 -3.81 -2.34
N ARG A 53 -8.58 -4.35 -3.52
CA ARG A 53 -9.42 -5.34 -4.20
C ARG A 53 -8.73 -6.69 -4.24
N LYS A 54 -9.48 -7.77 -3.97
CA LYS A 54 -8.97 -9.13 -4.17
C LYS A 54 -9.17 -9.55 -5.63
N PHE A 55 -8.10 -10.03 -6.26
CA PHE A 55 -8.11 -10.57 -7.63
C PHE A 55 -7.47 -11.96 -7.60
N GLY A 56 -8.32 -13.01 -7.59
CA GLY A 56 -7.88 -14.38 -7.36
C GLY A 56 -7.12 -14.52 -6.02
N ASN A 57 -5.87 -14.96 -6.09
CA ASN A 57 -4.97 -15.12 -4.94
C ASN A 57 -4.17 -13.86 -4.59
N MET A 58 -4.37 -12.75 -5.32
CA MET A 58 -3.63 -11.50 -5.13
C MET A 58 -4.52 -10.39 -4.57
N LYS A 59 -3.89 -9.41 -3.92
CA LYS A 59 -4.53 -8.16 -3.50
C LYS A 59 -3.98 -7.04 -4.37
N LEU A 60 -4.87 -6.36 -5.08
CA LEU A 60 -4.60 -5.17 -5.85
C LEU A 60 -4.91 -3.95 -4.98
N VAL A 61 -4.09 -2.93 -5.10
CA VAL A 61 -4.27 -1.64 -4.45
C VAL A 61 -4.36 -0.57 -5.52
N ARG A 62 -5.34 0.32 -5.37
CA ARG A 62 -5.48 1.51 -6.20
C ARG A 62 -5.69 2.73 -5.32
N ARG A 63 -5.25 3.89 -5.79
CA ARG A 63 -5.49 5.16 -5.12
C ARG A 63 -6.94 5.61 -5.34
N LYS A 64 -7.55 6.18 -4.30
CA LYS A 64 -8.88 6.80 -4.37
C LYS A 64 -8.77 8.29 -4.67
#